data_AF-A0AA36NFG2-F1
#
_entry.id   AF-A0AA36NFG2-F1
#
_cell.length_a   1.000
_cell.length_b   1.000
_cell.length_c   1.000
_cell.angle_alpha   90.00
_cell.angle_beta   90.00
_cell.angle_gamma   90.00
#
_symmetry.space_group_name_H-M   'P 1'
#
loop_
_entity.id
_entity.type
_entity.pdbx_description
1 polymer ?
#
loop_
_entity_poly.entity_id
_entity_poly.type
_entity_poly.pdbx_seq_one_letter_code
_entity_poly.pdbx_strand_id
1 'polypeptide(L)'
;MKTILSELDAGRKNSCWAWYIFPTEKAGMCDPDETRITKENAVNLCRNESTAEDWRKCLEKVCDLLEARGKKPPDEHVLPSIDHGRVHWFIKFWKDYEHSPEWLVKVCSRLGEFDFPPR
;
A
#
# COMPACT_ATOMS: atom_id res chain seq x y z
N MET A 1 13.68 -1.67 1.81
CA MET A 1 12.81 -2.42 0.87
C MET A 1 13.25 -3.83 0.52
N LYS A 2 14.54 -4.21 0.52
CA LYS A 2 14.98 -5.56 0.09
C LYS A 2 14.17 -6.71 0.73
N THR A 3 13.86 -6.63 2.03
CA THR A 3 13.07 -7.65 2.72
C THR A 3 11.60 -7.71 2.29
N ILE A 4 10.98 -6.56 1.99
CA ILE A 4 9.57 -6.47 1.55
C ILE A 4 9.41 -7.06 0.16
N LEU A 5 10.27 -6.63 -0.78
CA LEU A 5 10.23 -7.15 -2.14
C LEU A 5 10.48 -8.66 -2.18
N SER A 6 11.43 -9.18 -1.39
CA SER A 6 11.65 -10.62 -1.28
C SER A 6 10.42 -11.39 -0.78
N GLU A 7 9.66 -10.85 0.18
CA GLU A 7 8.39 -11.46 0.62
C GLU A 7 7.34 -11.47 -0.49
N LEU A 8 7.21 -10.35 -1.21
CA LEU A 8 6.29 -10.24 -2.33
C LEU A 8 6.71 -11.11 -3.51
N ASP A 9 8.01 -11.32 -3.74
CA ASP A 9 8.51 -12.29 -4.72
C ASP A 9 8.18 -13.72 -4.33
N ALA A 10 8.14 -14.03 -3.03
CA ALA A 10 7.58 -15.29 -2.51
C ALA A 10 6.04 -15.33 -2.55
N GLY A 11 5.39 -14.27 -3.03
CA GLY A 11 3.96 -14.20 -3.32
C GLY A 11 3.08 -13.71 -2.18
N ARG A 12 3.64 -13.34 -1.02
CA ARG A 12 2.84 -12.92 0.14
C ARG A 12 3.57 -12.09 1.17
N LYS A 13 2.80 -11.23 1.85
CA LYS A 13 3.24 -10.57 3.07
C LYS A 13 3.38 -11.55 4.24
N ASN A 14 4.51 -11.50 4.95
CA ASN A 14 4.76 -12.28 6.16
C ASN A 14 5.16 -11.43 7.38
N SER A 15 5.74 -10.25 7.19
CA SER A 15 6.22 -9.40 8.30
C SER A 15 5.46 -8.07 8.42
N CYS A 16 5.85 -7.27 9.43
CA CYS A 16 5.14 -6.06 9.85
C CYS A 16 5.62 -4.81 9.09
N TRP A 17 5.22 -4.67 7.83
CA TRP A 17 5.62 -3.52 7.00
C TRP A 17 4.46 -2.74 6.36
N ALA A 18 3.20 -3.12 6.62
CA ALA A 18 2.04 -2.51 5.97
C ALA A 18 1.97 -1.00 6.16
N TRP A 19 2.43 -0.48 7.30
CA TRP A 19 2.43 0.96 7.62
C TRP A 19 3.30 1.79 6.68
N TYR A 20 4.44 1.23 6.24
CA TYR A 20 5.38 1.91 5.36
C TYR A 20 4.98 1.83 3.88
N ILE A 21 4.23 0.79 3.48
CA ILE A 21 3.78 0.62 2.09
C ILE A 21 2.40 1.23 1.86
N PHE A 22 1.53 1.18 2.87
CA PHE A 22 0.18 1.76 2.85
C PHE A 22 0.03 2.81 3.97
N PRO A 23 0.79 3.92 3.91
CA PRO A 23 0.67 4.98 4.90
C PRO A 23 -0.72 5.64 4.83
N THR A 24 -1.28 5.89 5.99
CA THR A 24 -2.61 6.53 6.15
C THR A 24 -2.52 7.68 7.15
N GLU A 25 -3.57 8.50 7.23
CA GLU A 25 -3.64 9.58 8.21
C GLU A 25 -3.71 9.10 9.66
N LYS A 26 -4.09 7.83 9.87
CA LYS A 26 -4.11 7.18 11.18
C LYS A 26 -2.90 6.26 11.36
N ALA A 27 -2.18 6.43 12.48
CA ALA A 27 -1.09 5.54 12.86
C ALA A 27 -1.58 4.09 13.03
N GLY A 28 -0.69 3.14 12.76
CA GLY A 28 -0.97 1.73 12.94
C GLY A 28 -1.05 1.28 14.39
N MET A 29 -1.91 0.30 14.67
CA MET A 29 -1.81 -0.45 15.92
C MET A 29 -0.50 -1.25 15.90
N CYS A 30 0.26 -1.19 17.00
CA CYS A 30 1.58 -1.84 17.13
C CYS A 30 2.66 -1.35 16.15
N ASP A 31 2.46 -0.18 15.53
CA ASP A 31 3.49 0.51 14.76
C ASP A 31 4.43 1.24 15.72
N PRO A 32 5.69 0.80 15.89
CA PRO A 32 6.61 1.41 16.84
C PRO A 32 6.99 2.84 16.47
N ASP A 33 6.86 3.21 15.19
CA ASP A 33 7.22 4.53 14.67
C ASP A 33 6.00 5.46 14.57
N GLU A 34 4.81 4.96 14.92
CA GLU A 34 3.52 5.65 14.74
C GLU A 34 3.34 6.28 13.35
N THR A 35 3.80 5.57 12.31
CA THR A 35 3.84 6.00 10.92
C THR A 35 2.46 6.47 10.47
N ARG A 36 2.39 7.75 10.13
CA ARG A 36 1.19 8.40 9.61
C ARG A 36 1.55 9.54 8.69
N ILE A 37 0.68 9.79 7.72
CA ILE A 37 0.80 10.93 6.82
C ILE A 37 -0.18 12.03 7.21
N THR A 38 0.10 13.23 6.76
CA THR A 38 -0.82 14.36 6.69
C THR A 38 -0.77 14.91 5.27
N LYS A 39 -1.71 15.77 4.89
CA LYS A 39 -1.69 16.40 3.57
C LYS A 39 -0.41 17.19 3.32
N GLU A 40 0.18 17.76 4.37
CA GLU A 40 1.39 18.57 4.30
C GLU A 40 2.65 17.72 4.10
N ASN A 41 2.71 16.53 4.71
CA ASN A 41 3.91 15.68 4.65
C ASN A 41 3.84 14.62 3.54
N ALA A 42 2.65 14.27 3.05
CA ALA A 42 2.44 13.22 2.04
C ALA A 42 3.23 13.51 0.75
N VAL A 43 3.30 14.78 0.33
CA VAL A 43 4.08 15.21 -0.83
C VAL A 43 5.57 14.82 -0.74
N ASN A 44 6.14 14.74 0.47
CA ASN A 44 7.54 14.38 0.65
C ASN A 44 7.82 12.91 0.30
N LEU A 45 6.83 12.01 0.49
CA LEU A 45 6.93 10.62 0.07
C LEU A 45 6.95 10.50 -1.46
N CYS A 46 6.19 11.33 -2.15
CA CYS A 46 6.14 11.34 -3.60
C CYS A 46 7.40 11.95 -4.24
N ARG A 47 8.03 12.92 -3.57
CA ARG A 47 9.20 13.66 -4.09
C ARG A 47 10.54 13.01 -3.78
N ASN A 48 10.59 12.09 -2.83
CA ASN A 48 11.85 11.42 -2.48
C ASN A 48 12.21 10.36 -3.54
N GLU A 49 12.98 10.76 -4.55
CA GLU A 49 13.39 9.88 -5.65
C GLU A 49 14.05 8.58 -5.18
N SER A 50 14.80 8.64 -4.08
CA SER A 50 15.53 7.48 -3.56
C SER A 50 14.62 6.39 -2.99
N THR A 51 13.42 6.74 -2.51
CA THR A 51 12.48 5.81 -1.89
C THR A 51 11.20 5.62 -2.69
N ALA A 52 10.81 6.59 -3.52
CA ALA A 52 9.59 6.54 -4.33
C ALA A 52 9.60 5.38 -5.32
N GLU A 53 10.74 5.10 -5.95
CA GLU A 53 10.85 4.00 -6.91
C GLU A 53 10.70 2.63 -6.24
N ASP A 54 11.33 2.44 -5.08
CA ASP A 54 11.19 1.18 -4.34
C ASP A 54 9.78 1.02 -3.75
N TRP A 55 9.15 2.12 -3.33
CA TRP A 55 7.76 2.13 -2.87
C TRP A 55 6.80 1.75 -4.00
N ARG A 56 6.98 2.36 -5.18
CA ARG A 56 6.25 2.02 -6.41
C ARG A 56 6.37 0.54 -6.74
N LYS A 57 7.59 -0.02 -6.76
CA LYS A 57 7.81 -1.45 -7.05
C LYS A 57 7.05 -2.36 -6.10
N CYS A 58 7.05 -2.06 -4.80
CA CYS A 58 6.31 -2.86 -3.82
C CYS A 58 4.80 -2.81 -4.10
N LEU A 59 4.26 -1.61 -4.34
CA LEU A 59 2.84 -1.40 -4.61
C LEU A 59 2.38 -2.05 -5.91
N GLU A 60 3.14 -1.89 -7.00
CA GLU A 60 2.85 -2.53 -8.29
C GLU A 60 2.91 -4.05 -8.17
N LYS A 61 3.90 -4.60 -7.44
CA LYS A 61 4.01 -6.04 -7.20
C LYS A 61 2.81 -6.60 -6.42
N VAL A 62 2.32 -5.88 -5.42
CA VAL A 62 1.08 -6.26 -4.72
C VAL A 62 -0.10 -6.33 -5.69
N CYS A 63 -0.25 -5.34 -6.57
CA CYS A 63 -1.30 -5.35 -7.59
C CYS A 63 -1.17 -6.57 -8.50
N ASP A 64 0.04 -6.83 -9.02
CA ASP A 64 0.31 -7.98 -9.91
C ASP A 64 -0.08 -9.32 -9.24
N LEU A 65 0.25 -9.49 -7.96
CA LEU A 65 -0.08 -10.70 -7.20
C LEU A 65 -1.59 -10.88 -6.99
N LEU A 66 -2.31 -9.80 -6.68
CA LEU A 66 -3.76 -9.84 -6.50
C LEU A 66 -4.46 -10.11 -7.84
N GLU A 67 -4.03 -9.44 -8.91
CA GLU A 67 -4.57 -9.59 -10.26
C GLU A 67 -4.34 -10.99 -10.84
N ALA A 68 -3.12 -11.53 -10.69
CA ALA A 68 -2.79 -12.87 -11.18
C ALA A 68 -3.66 -13.98 -10.54
N ARG A 69 -4.22 -13.71 -9.36
CA ARG A 69 -5.06 -14.67 -8.64
C ARG A 69 -6.55 -14.41 -8.84
N GLY A 70 -6.92 -13.18 -9.25
CA GLY A 70 -8.25 -12.83 -9.74
C GLY A 70 -9.40 -13.00 -8.74
N LYS A 71 -9.11 -13.23 -7.46
CA LYS A 71 -10.13 -13.43 -6.42
C LYS A 71 -10.65 -12.08 -5.91
N LYS A 72 -11.98 -11.92 -5.85
CA LYS A 72 -12.68 -10.81 -5.18
C LYS A 72 -13.62 -11.47 -4.14
N PRO A 73 -13.43 -11.33 -2.80
CA PRO A 73 -12.61 -10.39 -2.00
C PRO A 73 -11.08 -10.59 -2.13
N PRO A 74 -10.24 -9.59 -1.74
CA PRO A 74 -8.79 -9.65 -1.94
C PRO A 74 -8.19 -10.88 -1.26
N ASP A 75 -7.27 -11.55 -1.97
CA ASP A 75 -6.72 -12.82 -1.54
C ASP A 75 -5.91 -12.65 -0.23
N GLU A 76 -6.42 -13.21 0.86
CA GLU A 76 -5.80 -13.15 2.19
C GLU A 76 -4.41 -13.80 2.24
N HIS A 77 -4.08 -14.65 1.26
CA HIS A 77 -2.74 -15.18 1.17
C HIS A 77 -1.75 -14.19 0.56
N VAL A 78 -2.16 -13.13 -0.15
CA VAL A 78 -1.26 -12.05 -0.60
C VAL A 78 -1.12 -10.99 0.50
N LEU A 79 -2.26 -10.47 0.96
CA LEU A 79 -2.36 -9.49 2.04
C LEU A 79 -3.37 -9.97 3.09
N PRO A 80 -2.94 -10.15 4.36
CA PRO A 80 -3.83 -10.63 5.40
C PRO A 80 -4.94 -9.61 5.69
N SER A 81 -6.10 -10.08 6.13
CA SER A 81 -7.29 -9.25 6.35
C SER A 81 -7.12 -8.13 7.38
N ILE A 82 -6.16 -8.26 8.30
CA ILE A 82 -5.79 -7.21 9.26
C ILE A 82 -5.27 -5.93 8.56
N ASP A 83 -4.69 -6.05 7.36
CA ASP A 83 -4.16 -4.92 6.61
C ASP A 83 -5.20 -4.31 5.63
N HIS A 84 -6.36 -4.95 5.43
CA HIS A 84 -7.33 -4.51 4.42
C HIS A 84 -7.90 -3.12 4.70
N GLY A 85 -8.22 -2.81 5.96
CA GLY A 85 -8.67 -1.47 6.34
C GLY A 85 -7.62 -0.40 6.02
N ARG A 86 -6.34 -0.72 6.20
CA ARG A 86 -5.24 0.18 5.85
C ARG A 86 -5.17 0.42 4.34
N VAL A 87 -5.30 -0.63 3.52
CA VAL A 87 -5.35 -0.50 2.05
C VAL A 87 -6.57 0.33 1.62
N HIS A 88 -7.72 0.13 2.25
CA HIS A 88 -8.92 0.92 2.00
C HIS A 88 -8.66 2.43 2.21
N TRP A 89 -8.16 2.81 3.38
CA TRP A 89 -7.90 4.22 3.71
C TRP A 89 -6.75 4.80 2.89
N PHE A 90 -5.76 3.98 2.53
CA PHE A 90 -4.70 4.34 1.60
C PHE A 90 -5.27 4.74 0.24
N ILE A 91 -6.11 3.89 -0.39
CA ILE A 91 -6.73 4.19 -1.69
C ILE A 91 -7.56 5.48 -1.57
N LYS A 92 -8.36 5.61 -0.50
CA LYS A 92 -9.22 6.77 -0.29
C LYS A 92 -8.44 8.09 -0.19
N PHE A 93 -7.27 8.07 0.44
CA PHE A 93 -6.42 9.27 0.53
C PHE A 93 -5.70 9.55 -0.79
N TRP A 94 -4.95 8.57 -1.29
CA TRP A 94 -3.98 8.79 -2.38
C TRP A 94 -4.60 8.89 -3.76
N LYS A 95 -5.81 8.35 -3.98
CA LYS A 95 -6.50 8.45 -5.27
C LYS A 95 -6.85 9.88 -5.65
N ASP A 96 -7.24 10.69 -4.67
CA ASP A 96 -7.74 12.06 -4.88
C ASP A 96 -6.78 13.13 -4.34
N TYR A 97 -5.58 12.75 -3.89
CA TYR A 97 -4.57 13.69 -3.41
C TYR A 97 -3.90 14.42 -4.58
N GLU A 98 -3.93 15.76 -4.54
CA GLU A 98 -3.51 16.64 -5.65
C GLU A 98 -2.04 16.51 -6.06
N HIS A 99 -1.18 15.97 -5.19
CA HIS A 99 0.24 15.75 -5.46
C HIS A 99 0.60 14.29 -5.69
N SER A 100 -0.39 13.40 -5.77
CA SER A 100 -0.14 12.01 -6.13
C SER A 100 0.46 11.92 -7.54
N PRO A 101 1.62 11.26 -7.70
CA PRO A 101 2.17 11.03 -9.03
C PRO A 101 1.27 10.05 -9.80
N GLU A 102 1.32 10.13 -11.13
CA GLU A 102 0.46 9.33 -12.02
C GLU A 102 0.53 7.82 -11.72
N TRP A 103 1.74 7.30 -11.43
CA TRP A 103 1.93 5.90 -11.11
C TRP A 103 1.17 5.48 -9.84
N LEU A 104 1.07 6.37 -8.85
CA LEU A 104 0.39 6.08 -7.58
C LEU A 104 -1.13 6.11 -7.75
N VAL A 105 -1.64 7.04 -8.56
CA VAL A 105 -3.06 7.07 -8.95
C VAL A 105 -3.44 5.78 -9.69
N LYS A 106 -2.57 5.31 -10.58
CA LYS A 106 -2.75 4.02 -11.28
C LYS A 106 -2.75 2.84 -10.32
N VAL A 107 -1.81 2.79 -9.37
CA VAL A 107 -1.81 1.78 -8.29
C VAL A 107 -3.12 1.80 -7.51
N CYS A 108 -3.58 2.98 -7.07
CA CYS A 108 -4.82 3.11 -6.31
C CYS A 108 -6.03 2.61 -7.11
N SER A 109 -6.05 2.87 -8.43
CA SER A 109 -7.10 2.37 -9.32
C SER A 109 -7.07 0.85 -9.43
N ARG A 110 -5.89 0.24 -9.58
CA ARG A 110 -5.72 -1.23 -9.62
C ARG A 110 -6.13 -1.89 -8.31
N LEU A 111 -5.71 -1.36 -7.17
CA LEU A 111 -6.12 -1.86 -5.86
C LEU A 111 -7.62 -1.67 -5.62
N GLY A 112 -8.20 -0.58 -6.14
CA GLY A 112 -9.63 -0.27 -6.03
C GLY A 112 -10.56 -1.26 -6.75
N GLU A 113 -10.03 -2.14 -7.60
CA GLU A 113 -10.80 -3.23 -8.22
C GLU A 113 -11.17 -4.35 -7.22
N PHE A 114 -10.53 -4.38 -6.06
CA PHE A 114 -10.76 -5.36 -4.99
C PHE A 114 -11.54 -4.71 -3.84
N ASP A 115 -12.43 -5.50 -3.21
CA ASP A 115 -13.23 -5.04 -2.08
C ASP A 115 -12.44 -5.13 -0.77
N PHE A 116 -11.67 -4.07 -0.46
CA PHE A 116 -10.98 -3.92 0.82
C PHE A 116 -11.93 -3.30 1.86
N PRO A 117 -12.40 -4.07 2.87
CA PRO A 117 -13.33 -3.56 3.86
C PRO A 117 -12.66 -2.53 4.80
N PRO A 118 -13.36 -1.45 5.20
CA PRO A 118 -12.87 -0.45 6.15
C PRO A 118 -12.96 -1.01 7.58
N ARG A 119 -12.02 -1.87 7.96
CA ARG A 119 -11.91 -2.42 9.32
C ARG A 119 -10.85 -1.69 10.15
#